data_AF-A0A351DVJ4-F1
#
_entry.id   AF-A0A351DVJ4-F1
#
_cell.length_a   1.000
_cell.length_b   1.000
_cell.length_c   1.000
_cell.angle_alpha   90.00
_cell.angle_beta   90.00
_cell.angle_gamma   90.00
#
_symmetry.space_group_name_H-M   'P 1'
#
loop_
_entity.id
_entity.type
_entity.pdbx_description
1 polymer ?
#
loop_
_entity_poly.entity_id
_entity_poly.type
_entity_poly.pdbx_seq_one_letter_code
_entity_poly.pdbx_strand_id
1 'polypeptide(L)'
;MTKGMIHIAVVALACCAVSACSNSQDVVAPAPSWVTQSPVVPGHYVGIGSASTLVHPLDADAVAKANALDNLSREIRVQVQSTSSMNTLQVNDWLSESFQQQSTSSTNEDLEGFELVDTYSDGQTVSAYYRLNKAEHARIQAIKRQEAMNVAAGHLDKAIAARTAGTPKTAVDCAVRGLDALRPFFGQSLVDERIVPPVN
;
A
#
# COMPACT_ATOMS: atom_id res chain seq x y z
N MET A 1 38.65 -31.62 -87.91
CA MET A 1 39.02 -30.44 -88.73
C MET A 1 37.84 -29.46 -88.75
N THR A 2 37.88 -28.44 -87.90
CA THR A 2 37.34 -27.08 -88.11
C THR A 2 37.74 -26.23 -86.90
N LYS A 3 38.07 -24.97 -87.19
CA LYS A 3 38.83 -24.01 -86.38
C LYS A 3 37.97 -23.34 -85.29
N GLY A 4 38.62 -22.75 -84.28
CA GLY A 4 38.03 -21.67 -83.50
C GLY A 4 38.78 -21.29 -82.22
N MET A 5 39.90 -20.56 -82.34
CA MET A 5 40.40 -19.69 -81.27
C MET A 5 39.39 -18.54 -81.05
N ILE A 6 39.18 -18.11 -79.81
CA ILE A 6 39.00 -16.71 -79.37
C ILE A 6 38.99 -16.69 -77.82
N HIS A 7 39.90 -15.89 -77.25
CA HIS A 7 39.99 -15.53 -75.83
C HIS A 7 38.79 -14.67 -75.39
N ILE A 8 38.46 -14.59 -74.08
CA ILE A 8 38.21 -13.33 -73.34
C ILE A 8 37.72 -13.57 -71.89
N ALA A 9 38.40 -12.83 -70.98
CA ALA A 9 37.99 -12.24 -69.70
C ALA A 9 37.36 -13.09 -68.59
N VAL A 10 38.18 -13.27 -67.55
CA VAL A 10 37.80 -13.38 -66.14
C VAL A 10 37.02 -12.13 -65.72
N VAL A 11 35.79 -12.29 -65.25
CA VAL A 11 35.05 -11.27 -64.48
C VAL A 11 34.72 -11.86 -63.12
N ALA A 12 35.49 -11.45 -62.12
CA ALA A 12 35.23 -11.71 -60.71
C ALA A 12 34.13 -10.74 -60.24
N LEU A 13 32.91 -11.24 -60.09
CA LEU A 13 31.81 -10.50 -59.48
C LEU A 13 31.77 -10.80 -57.99
N ALA A 14 32.38 -9.92 -57.20
CA ALA A 14 32.24 -9.86 -55.76
C ALA A 14 30.79 -9.52 -55.39
N CYS A 15 30.02 -10.52 -54.95
CA CYS A 15 28.74 -10.30 -54.28
C CYS A 15 29.00 -9.93 -52.82
N CYS A 16 28.87 -8.63 -52.52
CA CYS A 16 28.70 -8.13 -51.16
C CYS A 16 27.42 -8.74 -50.57
N ALA A 17 27.57 -9.70 -49.66
CA ALA A 17 26.48 -10.13 -48.79
C ALA A 17 26.18 -8.97 -47.83
N VAL A 18 25.12 -8.22 -48.13
CA VAL A 18 24.53 -7.23 -47.23
C VAL A 18 23.94 -7.98 -46.03
N SER A 19 24.64 -7.94 -44.91
CA SER A 19 24.10 -8.31 -43.61
C SER A 19 22.98 -7.32 -43.28
N ALA A 20 21.73 -7.73 -43.51
CA ALA A 20 20.57 -7.04 -43.00
C ALA A 20 20.58 -7.17 -41.47
N CYS A 21 20.94 -6.09 -40.76
CA CYS A 21 20.67 -5.98 -39.34
C CYS A 21 19.14 -5.88 -39.16
N SER A 22 18.50 -7.01 -38.93
CA SER A 22 17.13 -7.05 -38.44
C SER A 22 17.13 -6.51 -37.01
N ASN A 23 16.82 -5.21 -36.87
CA ASN A 23 16.45 -4.62 -35.59
C ASN A 23 15.13 -5.26 -35.15
N SER A 24 15.23 -6.29 -34.33
CA SER A 24 14.11 -6.79 -33.53
C SER A 24 13.79 -5.71 -32.50
N GLN A 25 12.92 -4.76 -32.83
CA GLN A 25 12.25 -3.98 -31.80
C GLN A 25 11.38 -4.96 -31.03
N ASP A 26 11.78 -5.28 -29.80
CA ASP A 26 10.90 -5.95 -28.85
C ASP A 26 9.62 -5.11 -28.75
N VAL A 27 8.51 -5.67 -29.23
CA VAL A 27 7.21 -5.01 -29.22
C VAL A 27 6.77 -4.98 -27.76
N VAL A 28 7.11 -3.88 -27.08
CA VAL A 28 6.61 -3.58 -25.75
C VAL A 28 5.09 -3.50 -25.82
N ALA A 29 4.40 -4.26 -24.96
CA ALA A 29 2.95 -4.21 -24.87
C ALA A 29 2.50 -2.75 -24.60
N PRO A 30 1.43 -2.26 -25.23
CA PRO A 30 0.99 -0.89 -25.02
C PRO A 30 0.66 -0.66 -23.54
N ALA A 31 1.09 0.48 -23.00
CA ALA A 31 0.88 0.83 -21.60
C ALA A 31 -0.62 0.82 -21.25
N PRO A 32 -1.03 0.10 -20.19
CA PRO A 32 -2.38 0.20 -19.65
C PRO A 32 -2.71 1.63 -19.23
N SER A 33 -3.99 2.01 -19.31
CA SER A 33 -4.43 3.36 -18.95
C SER A 33 -4.12 3.75 -17.50
N TRP A 34 -4.05 2.77 -16.59
CA TRP A 34 -3.73 3.02 -15.18
C TRP A 34 -2.29 3.50 -14.96
N VAL A 35 -1.38 3.21 -15.90
CA VAL A 35 0.03 3.64 -15.83
C VAL A 35 0.16 5.15 -16.07
N THR A 36 -0.70 5.71 -16.94
CA THR A 36 -0.68 7.14 -17.26
C THR A 36 -1.63 7.95 -16.40
N GLN A 37 -2.73 7.35 -15.93
CA GLN A 37 -3.71 8.01 -15.11
C GLN A 37 -4.25 7.06 -14.03
N SER A 38 -4.11 7.46 -12.76
CA SER A 38 -4.65 6.68 -11.66
C SER A 38 -6.18 6.54 -11.77
N PRO A 39 -6.72 5.31 -11.72
CA PRO A 39 -8.16 5.08 -11.83
C PRO A 39 -8.88 5.47 -10.54
N VAL A 40 -10.08 6.02 -10.67
CA VAL A 40 -11.00 6.19 -9.53
C VAL A 40 -11.88 4.94 -9.45
N VAL A 41 -11.64 4.11 -8.44
CA VAL A 41 -12.39 2.87 -8.23
C VAL A 41 -13.31 3.02 -7.02
N PRO A 42 -14.65 3.12 -7.21
CA PRO A 42 -15.58 3.21 -6.10
C PRO A 42 -15.39 2.06 -5.10
N GLY A 43 -15.46 2.39 -3.81
CA GLY A 43 -15.29 1.41 -2.73
C GLY A 43 -13.87 0.88 -2.54
N HIS A 44 -12.87 1.37 -3.27
CA HIS A 44 -11.47 0.96 -3.11
C HIS A 44 -10.53 2.15 -2.93
N TYR A 45 -9.51 1.97 -2.12
CA TYR A 45 -8.28 2.76 -2.19
C TYR A 45 -7.38 2.19 -3.30
N VAL A 46 -6.57 3.03 -3.93
CA VAL A 46 -5.73 2.71 -5.08
C VAL A 46 -4.29 3.16 -4.84
N GLY A 47 -3.36 2.21 -4.89
CA GLY A 47 -1.93 2.46 -4.79
C GLY A 47 -1.25 2.20 -6.11
N ILE A 48 -0.61 3.21 -6.70
CA ILE A 48 0.23 3.05 -7.90
C ILE A 48 1.63 3.53 -7.61
N GLY A 49 2.61 2.72 -8.02
CA GLY A 49 4.02 3.02 -7.85
C GLY A 49 4.83 2.46 -9.00
N SER A 50 5.96 3.12 -9.27
CA SER A 50 6.87 2.73 -10.35
C SER A 50 8.32 2.81 -9.90
N ALA A 51 9.19 2.10 -10.60
CA ALA A 51 10.63 2.12 -10.43
C ALA A 51 11.32 2.01 -11.78
N SER A 52 12.41 2.77 -11.95
CA SER A 52 13.24 2.66 -13.15
C SER A 52 14.14 1.44 -13.08
N THR A 53 14.17 0.63 -14.13
CA THR A 53 15.11 -0.50 -14.29
C THR A 53 16.55 -0.04 -14.44
N LEU A 54 16.78 1.22 -14.84
CA LEU A 54 18.12 1.81 -14.90
C LEU A 54 18.69 2.10 -13.50
N VAL A 55 17.82 2.57 -12.59
CA VAL A 55 18.21 2.89 -11.20
C VAL A 55 18.21 1.64 -10.32
N HIS A 56 17.26 0.74 -10.55
CA HIS A 56 17.03 -0.49 -9.80
C HIS A 56 17.15 -1.73 -10.71
N PRO A 57 18.35 -2.04 -11.24
CA PRO A 57 18.53 -3.07 -12.26
C PRO A 57 18.23 -4.50 -11.78
N LEU A 58 18.24 -4.73 -10.47
CA LEU A 58 18.01 -6.06 -9.89
C LEU A 58 16.67 -6.18 -9.15
N ASP A 59 16.09 -5.05 -8.74
CA ASP A 59 14.98 -5.02 -7.78
C ASP A 59 13.85 -4.03 -8.15
N ALA A 60 13.81 -3.51 -9.38
CA ALA A 60 12.78 -2.57 -9.82
C ALA A 60 11.34 -3.04 -9.56
N ASP A 61 11.03 -4.34 -9.70
CA ASP A 61 9.72 -4.89 -9.36
C ASP A 61 9.38 -4.74 -7.86
N ALA A 62 10.32 -5.09 -6.98
CA ALA A 62 10.13 -4.96 -5.54
C ALA A 62 9.99 -3.48 -5.13
N VAL A 63 10.80 -2.60 -5.73
CA VAL A 63 10.74 -1.15 -5.48
C VAL A 63 9.44 -0.55 -5.98
N ALA A 64 8.96 -0.94 -7.17
CA ALA A 64 7.68 -0.47 -7.71
C ALA A 64 6.51 -0.88 -6.79
N LYS A 65 6.53 -2.11 -6.28
CA LYS A 65 5.55 -2.60 -5.31
C LYS A 65 5.61 -1.84 -3.98
N ALA A 66 6.81 -1.59 -3.44
CA ALA A 66 6.98 -0.81 -2.22
C ALA A 66 6.46 0.63 -2.39
N ASN A 67 6.77 1.27 -3.52
CA ASN A 67 6.27 2.60 -3.86
C ASN A 67 4.73 2.61 -4.00
N ALA A 68 4.15 1.57 -4.58
CA ALA A 68 2.70 1.44 -4.73
C ALA A 68 1.99 1.28 -3.37
N LEU A 69 2.60 0.55 -2.43
CA LEU A 69 2.08 0.41 -1.06
C LEU A 69 2.20 1.70 -0.25
N ASP A 70 3.31 2.44 -0.39
CA ASP A 70 3.44 3.78 0.22
C ASP A 70 2.41 4.77 -0.36
N ASN A 71 2.16 4.72 -1.67
CA ASN A 71 1.09 5.50 -2.30
C ASN A 71 -0.29 5.14 -1.74
N LEU A 72 -0.60 3.85 -1.60
CA LEU A 72 -1.84 3.36 -0.99
C LEU A 72 -2.01 3.87 0.46
N SER A 73 -0.96 3.76 1.27
CA SER A 73 -0.91 4.26 2.65
C SER A 73 -1.22 5.75 2.74
N ARG A 74 -0.72 6.56 1.79
CA ARG A 74 -1.00 8.00 1.72
C ARG A 74 -2.45 8.28 1.34
N GLU A 75 -3.03 7.54 0.40
CA GLU A 75 -4.45 7.72 0.04
C GLU A 75 -5.36 7.43 1.23
N ILE A 76 -5.13 6.31 1.94
CA ILE A 76 -5.89 5.95 3.15
C ILE A 76 -5.80 7.08 4.18
N ARG A 77 -4.60 7.60 4.44
CA ARG A 77 -4.38 8.68 5.40
C ARG A 77 -5.15 9.94 5.05
N VAL A 78 -5.10 10.38 3.79
CA VAL A 78 -5.82 11.58 3.33
C VAL A 78 -7.32 11.41 3.52
N GLN A 79 -7.87 10.23 3.18
CA GLN A 79 -9.30 9.95 3.34
C GLN A 79 -9.71 9.90 4.82
N VAL A 80 -8.90 9.27 5.67
CA VAL A 80 -9.15 9.20 7.12
C VAL A 80 -9.08 10.58 7.74
N GLN A 81 -8.07 11.39 7.43
CA GLN A 81 -7.96 12.76 7.93
C GLN A 81 -9.17 13.61 7.51
N SER A 82 -9.60 13.52 6.24
CA SER A 82 -10.80 14.22 5.76
C SER A 82 -12.07 13.83 6.53
N THR A 83 -12.22 12.54 6.88
CA THR A 83 -13.36 12.04 7.65
C THR A 83 -13.26 12.41 9.14
N SER A 84 -12.06 12.38 9.70
CA SER A 84 -11.81 12.68 11.12
C SER A 84 -11.95 14.17 11.44
N SER A 85 -11.46 15.08 10.58
CA SER A 85 -11.64 16.53 10.78
C SER A 85 -13.11 16.94 10.88
N MET A 86 -14.00 16.20 10.20
CA MET A 86 -15.45 16.38 10.32
C MET A 86 -15.98 15.94 11.70
N ASN A 87 -15.40 14.90 12.29
CA ASN A 87 -15.80 14.34 13.59
C ASN A 87 -15.16 15.04 14.81
N THR A 88 -13.97 15.64 14.66
CA THR A 88 -13.21 16.24 15.78
C THR A 88 -13.72 17.61 16.24
N LEU A 89 -14.67 18.24 15.55
CA LEU A 89 -15.29 19.51 15.98
C LEU A 89 -16.08 19.40 17.30
N GLN A 90 -16.13 18.22 17.93
CA GLN A 90 -16.87 17.95 19.17
C GLN A 90 -16.02 17.56 20.40
N VAL A 91 -14.69 17.43 20.31
CA VAL A 91 -13.86 16.96 21.45
C VAL A 91 -12.61 17.83 21.69
N ASN A 92 -12.42 18.24 22.95
CA ASN A 92 -11.37 19.14 23.48
C ASN A 92 -10.00 19.14 22.76
N ASP A 93 -9.48 20.35 22.50
CA ASP A 93 -8.33 20.65 21.63
C ASP A 93 -6.99 20.03 22.07
N TRP A 94 -6.70 19.95 23.39
CA TRP A 94 -5.38 19.55 23.90
C TRP A 94 -5.10 18.04 23.76
N LEU A 95 -6.16 17.23 23.73
CA LEU A 95 -6.07 15.80 23.52
C LEU A 95 -5.71 15.58 22.04
N SER A 96 -6.43 16.22 21.11
CA SER A 96 -6.39 15.93 19.67
C SER A 96 -5.00 15.95 19.00
N GLU A 97 -4.10 16.87 19.39
CA GLU A 97 -2.84 17.12 18.68
C GLU A 97 -1.82 15.97 18.85
N SER A 98 -1.76 15.35 20.03
CA SER A 98 -0.93 14.16 20.25
C SER A 98 -1.51 12.89 19.58
N PHE A 99 -2.83 12.82 19.38
CA PHE A 99 -3.46 11.68 18.68
C PHE A 99 -3.31 11.74 17.17
N GLN A 100 -3.36 12.92 16.57
CA GLN A 100 -3.20 13.09 15.13
C GLN A 100 -1.82 12.61 14.65
N GLN A 101 -0.77 12.84 15.44
CA GLN A 101 0.60 12.42 15.12
C GLN A 101 0.84 10.92 15.28
N GLN A 102 0.08 10.23 16.15
CA GLN A 102 0.26 8.80 16.40
C GLN A 102 -0.64 7.92 15.51
N SER A 103 -1.88 8.36 15.21
CA SER A 103 -2.78 7.65 14.27
C SER A 103 -2.29 7.70 12.83
N THR A 104 -1.31 8.58 12.55
CA THR A 104 -0.61 8.68 11.26
C THR A 104 0.59 7.74 11.16
N SER A 105 0.89 6.91 12.17
CA SER A 105 2.01 5.98 12.15
C SER A 105 1.58 4.54 11.79
N SER A 106 0.66 4.37 10.84
CA SER A 106 0.47 3.07 10.18
C SER A 106 1.57 2.91 9.13
N THR A 107 2.49 1.97 9.35
CA THR A 107 3.49 1.62 8.35
C THR A 107 2.87 0.68 7.31
N ASN A 108 3.57 0.48 6.19
CA ASN A 108 3.13 -0.46 5.15
C ASN A 108 2.95 -1.89 5.68
N GLU A 109 3.64 -2.27 6.78
CA GLU A 109 3.52 -3.58 7.40
C GLU A 109 2.14 -3.85 8.03
N ASP A 110 1.39 -2.81 8.40
CA ASP A 110 0.08 -2.95 9.08
C ASP A 110 -1.10 -3.01 8.10
N LEU A 111 -0.86 -2.82 6.79
CA LEU A 111 -1.90 -2.87 5.78
C LEU A 111 -2.29 -4.32 5.47
N GLU A 112 -3.53 -4.68 5.81
CA GLU A 112 -4.13 -5.97 5.51
C GLU A 112 -5.19 -5.86 4.40
N GLY A 113 -5.35 -6.92 3.61
CA GLY A 113 -6.43 -7.04 2.63
C GLY A 113 -6.21 -6.29 1.31
N PHE A 114 -4.98 -5.83 1.03
CA PHE A 114 -4.64 -5.25 -0.28
C PHE A 114 -4.45 -6.34 -1.34
N GLU A 115 -4.75 -6.00 -2.59
CA GLU A 115 -4.68 -6.92 -3.72
C GLU A 115 -3.82 -6.32 -4.84
N LEU A 116 -2.85 -7.08 -5.35
CA LEU A 116 -2.13 -6.71 -6.57
C LEU A 116 -3.06 -6.88 -7.76
N VAL A 117 -3.45 -5.78 -8.37
CA VAL A 117 -4.39 -5.77 -9.51
C VAL A 117 -3.64 -6.04 -10.80
N ASP A 118 -2.51 -5.36 -11.01
CA ASP A 118 -1.75 -5.46 -12.24
C ASP A 118 -0.29 -5.02 -12.06
N THR A 119 0.56 -5.47 -12.98
CA THR A 119 1.92 -4.97 -13.16
C THR A 119 2.18 -4.67 -14.62
N TYR A 120 3.00 -3.66 -14.88
CA TYR A 120 3.38 -3.28 -16.24
C TYR A 120 4.86 -2.99 -16.30
N SER A 121 5.50 -3.35 -17.42
CA SER A 121 6.86 -2.93 -17.69
C SER A 121 7.07 -2.64 -19.18
N ASP A 122 7.80 -1.57 -19.45
CA ASP A 122 8.25 -1.18 -20.79
C ASP A 122 9.76 -1.40 -21.02
N GLY A 123 10.40 -2.17 -20.12
CA GLY A 123 11.84 -2.41 -20.12
C GLY A 123 12.67 -1.31 -19.47
N GLN A 124 12.16 -0.08 -19.36
CA GLN A 124 12.82 1.04 -18.66
C GLN A 124 12.22 1.31 -17.28
N THR A 125 10.94 1.00 -17.13
CA THR A 125 10.16 1.22 -15.92
C THR A 125 9.37 -0.06 -15.61
N VAL A 126 9.25 -0.36 -14.32
CA VAL A 126 8.28 -1.31 -13.78
C VAL A 126 7.27 -0.54 -12.97
N SER A 127 5.99 -0.83 -13.15
CA SER A 127 4.87 -0.22 -12.44
C SER A 127 4.02 -1.30 -11.79
N ALA A 128 3.51 -1.01 -10.59
CA ALA A 128 2.61 -1.90 -9.84
C ALA A 128 1.34 -1.13 -9.42
N TYR A 129 0.22 -1.83 -9.46
CA TYR A 129 -1.09 -1.32 -9.06
C TYR A 129 -1.71 -2.22 -7.98
N TYR A 130 -1.88 -1.67 -6.78
CA TYR A 130 -2.64 -2.26 -5.69
C TYR A 130 -4.01 -1.60 -5.51
N ARG A 131 -4.97 -2.38 -5.00
CA ARG A 131 -6.23 -1.84 -4.46
C ARG A 131 -6.52 -2.40 -3.07
N LEU A 132 -7.34 -1.68 -2.30
CA LEU A 132 -7.83 -2.13 -1.00
C LEU A 132 -9.29 -1.77 -0.83
N ASN A 133 -10.14 -2.75 -0.49
CA ASN A 133 -11.56 -2.51 -0.27
C ASN A 133 -11.79 -1.67 1.00
N LYS A 134 -12.50 -0.54 0.86
CA LYS A 134 -12.73 0.42 1.95
C LYS A 134 -13.59 -0.17 3.07
N ALA A 135 -14.64 -0.91 2.72
CA ALA A 135 -15.58 -1.48 3.69
C ALA A 135 -14.92 -2.61 4.49
N GLU A 136 -14.17 -3.47 3.81
CA GLU A 136 -13.45 -4.56 4.47
C GLU A 136 -12.33 -4.03 5.36
N HIS A 137 -11.56 -3.05 4.90
CA HIS A 137 -10.56 -2.37 5.73
C HIS A 137 -11.21 -1.76 6.99
N ALA A 138 -12.33 -1.05 6.85
CA ALA A 138 -13.05 -0.49 8.00
C ALA A 138 -13.54 -1.58 8.96
N ARG A 139 -14.03 -2.72 8.45
CA ARG A 139 -14.47 -3.88 9.25
C ARG A 139 -13.31 -4.48 10.04
N ILE A 140 -12.16 -4.72 9.40
CA ILE A 140 -10.95 -5.25 10.05
C ILE A 140 -10.50 -4.29 11.17
N GLN A 141 -10.43 -2.99 10.89
CA GLN A 141 -10.05 -1.99 11.88
C GLN A 141 -11.03 -1.96 13.08
N ALA A 142 -12.33 -2.12 12.84
CA ALA A 142 -13.33 -2.19 13.91
C ALA A 142 -13.17 -3.46 14.78
N ILE A 143 -12.85 -4.60 14.18
CA ILE A 143 -12.58 -5.86 14.90
C ILE A 143 -11.34 -5.72 15.78
N LYS A 144 -10.22 -5.24 15.21
CA LYS A 144 -8.98 -5.02 15.98
C LYS A 144 -9.20 -4.06 17.15
N ARG A 145 -9.99 -3.01 16.93
CA ARG A 145 -10.38 -2.07 18.00
C ARG A 145 -11.17 -2.78 19.10
N GLN A 146 -12.16 -3.60 18.73
CA GLN A 146 -12.96 -4.34 19.71
C GLN A 146 -12.12 -5.33 20.52
N GLU A 147 -11.18 -6.03 19.87
CA GLU A 147 -10.25 -6.93 20.56
C GLU A 147 -9.36 -6.19 21.54
N ALA A 148 -8.80 -5.04 21.15
CA ALA A 148 -8.04 -4.17 22.04
C ALA A 148 -8.87 -3.68 23.23
N MET A 149 -10.15 -3.33 23.02
CA MET A 149 -11.07 -2.96 24.09
C MET A 149 -11.32 -4.12 25.06
N ASN A 150 -11.48 -5.34 24.56
CA ASN A 150 -11.65 -6.52 25.41
C ASN A 150 -10.39 -6.80 26.26
N VAL A 151 -9.20 -6.67 25.67
CA VAL A 151 -7.92 -6.80 26.39
C VAL A 151 -7.79 -5.73 27.47
N ALA A 152 -8.12 -4.48 27.14
CA ALA A 152 -8.08 -3.37 28.07
C ALA A 152 -9.05 -3.54 29.24
N ALA A 153 -10.28 -4.00 28.96
CA ALA A 153 -11.28 -4.30 30.00
C ALA A 153 -10.78 -5.38 30.98
N GLY A 154 -10.22 -6.48 30.48
CA GLY A 154 -9.66 -7.53 31.34
C GLY A 154 -8.48 -7.05 32.20
N HIS A 155 -7.70 -6.08 31.71
CA HIS A 155 -6.65 -5.43 32.49
C HIS A 155 -7.21 -4.47 33.54
N LEU A 156 -8.27 -3.73 33.21
CA LEU A 156 -8.96 -2.85 34.15
C LEU A 156 -9.57 -3.64 35.32
N ASP A 157 -10.22 -4.77 35.05
CA ASP A 157 -10.78 -5.64 36.08
C ASP A 157 -9.70 -6.10 37.07
N LYS A 158 -8.54 -6.53 36.56
CA LYS A 158 -7.38 -6.91 37.37
C LYS A 158 -6.84 -5.73 38.18
N ALA A 159 -6.81 -4.53 37.61
CA ALA A 159 -6.38 -3.33 38.31
C ALA A 159 -7.31 -2.99 39.49
N ILE A 160 -8.63 -3.07 39.28
CA ILE A 160 -9.65 -2.84 40.32
C ILE A 160 -9.54 -3.89 41.43
N ALA A 161 -9.37 -5.16 41.07
CA ALA A 161 -9.17 -6.24 42.04
C ALA A 161 -7.91 -6.02 42.89
N ALA A 162 -6.78 -5.70 42.25
CA ALA A 162 -5.52 -5.41 42.93
C ALA A 162 -5.61 -4.19 43.87
N ARG A 163 -6.32 -3.13 43.44
CA ARG A 163 -6.59 -1.97 44.29
C ARG A 163 -7.36 -2.36 45.55
N THR A 164 -8.41 -3.15 45.40
CA THR A 164 -9.22 -3.64 46.52
C THR A 164 -8.42 -4.57 47.44
N ALA A 165 -7.50 -5.36 46.88
CA ALA A 165 -6.60 -6.25 47.63
C ALA A 165 -5.41 -5.53 48.31
N GLY A 166 -5.27 -4.21 48.17
CA GLY A 166 -4.18 -3.45 48.77
C GLY A 166 -2.83 -3.65 48.08
N THR A 167 -2.81 -4.03 46.80
CA THR A 167 -1.59 -4.21 45.99
C THR A 167 -1.44 -3.11 44.93
N PRO A 168 -1.08 -1.87 45.32
CA PRO A 168 -1.13 -0.70 44.44
C PRO A 168 -0.17 -0.79 43.23
N LYS A 169 0.98 -1.45 43.37
CA LYS A 169 1.91 -1.66 42.24
C LYS A 169 1.24 -2.47 41.13
N THR A 170 0.63 -3.60 41.48
CA THR A 170 -0.09 -4.45 40.53
C THR A 170 -1.29 -3.73 39.91
N ALA A 171 -1.98 -2.89 40.68
CA ALA A 171 -3.07 -2.07 40.16
C ALA A 171 -2.59 -1.12 39.06
N VAL A 172 -1.48 -0.41 39.29
CA VAL A 172 -0.87 0.49 38.30
C VAL A 172 -0.38 -0.29 37.07
N ASP A 173 0.34 -1.39 37.27
CA ASP A 173 0.87 -2.21 36.17
C ASP A 173 -0.26 -2.71 35.25
N CYS A 174 -1.37 -3.17 35.84
CA CYS A 174 -2.52 -3.63 35.07
C CYS A 174 -3.20 -2.48 34.32
N ALA A 175 -3.37 -1.31 34.95
CA ALA A 175 -3.96 -0.14 34.30
C ALA A 175 -3.11 0.34 33.10
N VAL A 176 -1.78 0.39 33.25
CA VAL A 176 -0.86 0.77 32.17
C VAL A 176 -0.94 -0.21 31.00
N ARG A 177 -1.00 -1.52 31.26
CA ARG A 177 -1.17 -2.53 30.20
C ARG A 177 -2.51 -2.42 29.46
N GLY A 178 -3.58 -2.07 30.18
CA GLY A 178 -4.88 -1.81 29.55
C GLY A 178 -4.84 -0.60 28.63
N LEU A 179 -4.19 0.49 29.06
CA LEU A 179 -3.97 1.68 28.22
C LEU A 179 -3.05 1.39 27.03
N ASP A 180 -2.00 0.60 27.23
CA ASP A 180 -1.06 0.18 26.18
C ASP A 180 -1.78 -0.55 25.06
N ALA A 181 -2.72 -1.45 25.38
CA ALA A 181 -3.54 -2.16 24.40
C ALA A 181 -4.41 -1.23 23.54
N LEU A 182 -4.88 -0.11 24.11
CA LEU A 182 -5.71 0.87 23.40
C LEU A 182 -4.90 1.91 22.62
N ARG A 183 -3.57 1.98 22.83
CA ARG A 183 -2.70 2.98 22.20
C ARG A 183 -2.91 3.14 20.68
N PRO A 184 -3.07 2.06 19.89
CA PRO A 184 -3.28 2.20 18.44
C PRO A 184 -4.59 2.89 18.05
N PHE A 185 -5.57 2.97 18.96
CA PHE A 185 -6.95 3.38 18.66
C PHE A 185 -7.42 4.65 19.38
N PHE A 186 -6.58 5.32 20.16
CA PHE A 186 -7.01 6.46 20.99
C PHE A 186 -7.62 7.66 20.22
N GLY A 187 -7.34 7.79 18.92
CA GLY A 187 -7.96 8.83 18.06
C GLY A 187 -9.31 8.42 17.46
N GLN A 188 -9.84 7.25 17.80
CA GLN A 188 -11.08 6.69 17.27
C GLN A 188 -12.10 6.55 18.39
N SER A 189 -13.40 6.58 18.04
CA SER A 189 -14.45 6.32 19.03
C SER A 189 -14.28 4.93 19.63
N LEU A 190 -14.19 4.88 20.96
CA LEU A 190 -14.16 3.66 21.77
C LEU A 190 -15.55 3.23 22.23
N VAL A 191 -16.60 3.95 21.81
CA VAL A 191 -17.98 3.60 22.08
C VAL A 191 -18.45 2.66 20.97
N ASP A 192 -19.00 1.50 21.32
CA ASP A 192 -19.67 0.62 20.35
C ASP A 192 -20.92 1.35 19.84
N GLU A 193 -20.88 1.84 18.59
CA GLU A 193 -22.01 2.54 17.95
C GLU A 193 -23.27 1.67 17.86
N ARG A 194 -23.16 0.33 18.02
CA ARG A 194 -24.31 -0.58 18.11
C ARG A 194 -25.06 -0.48 19.45
N ILE A 195 -24.52 0.24 20.43
CA ILE A 195 -25.10 0.42 21.79
C ILE A 195 -25.55 1.88 21.99
N VAL A 196 -25.76 2.65 20.91
CA VAL A 196 -26.47 3.93 21.01
C VAL A 196 -27.97 3.63 20.86
N PRO A 197 -28.79 3.70 21.92
CA PRO A 197 -30.23 3.61 21.75
C PRO A 197 -30.68 4.77 20.84
N PRO A 198 -31.65 4.55 19.94
CA PRO A 198 -32.15 5.61 19.07
C PRO A 198 -32.60 6.78 19.96
N VAL A 199 -32.06 7.95 19.68
CA VAL A 199 -32.48 9.19 20.31
C VAL A 199 -33.91 9.44 19.84
N ASN A 200 -34.88 9.27 20.74
CA ASN A 200 -36.27 9.69 20.53
C ASN A 200 -36.38 11.21 20.46
#